data_AF-A0A421GCX3-F1
#
_entry.id   AF-A0A421GCX3-F1
#
_cell.length_a   1.000
_cell.length_b   1.000
_cell.length_c   1.000
_cell.angle_alpha   90.00
_cell.angle_beta   90.00
_cell.angle_gamma   90.00
#
_symmetry.space_group_name_H-M   'P 1'
#
loop_
_entity.id
_entity.type
_entity.pdbx_description
1 polymer ?
#
loop_
_entity_poly.entity_id
_entity_poly.type
_entity_poly.pdbx_seq_one_letter_code
_entity_poly.pdbx_strand_id
1 'polypeptide(L)' 'NENVSTVLVGAKTLMQLEQNLKALEVVGKITPEVKSKIDALMPFVPQLDCTDQTVIMRSRYLWPKGLALVVTTPLF' A
#
# COMPACT_ATOMS: atom_id res chain seq x y z
N ASN A 1 -6.27 7.53 -7.99
CA ASN A 1 -4.81 7.63 -8.21
C ASN A 1 -4.53 6.83 -9.46
N GLU A 2 -4.14 7.47 -10.54
CA GLU A 2 -3.94 6.81 -11.84
C GLU A 2 -2.73 5.87 -11.83
N ASN A 3 -1.81 6.03 -10.87
CA ASN A 3 -0.63 5.18 -10.72
C ASN A 3 -0.94 3.81 -10.08
N VAL A 4 -2.18 3.56 -9.67
CA VAL A 4 -2.59 2.30 -9.05
C VAL A 4 -3.46 1.51 -10.02
N SER A 5 -2.94 0.39 -10.51
CA SER A 5 -3.65 -0.52 -11.42
C SER A 5 -4.52 -1.55 -10.70
N THR A 6 -4.07 -2.02 -9.53
CA THR A 6 -4.75 -3.07 -8.76
C THR A 6 -4.60 -2.81 -7.26
N VAL A 7 -5.66 -3.11 -6.49
CA VAL A 7 -5.65 -3.08 -5.02
C VAL A 7 -5.83 -4.49 -4.49
N LEU A 8 -4.90 -4.96 -3.66
CA LEU A 8 -5.04 -6.23 -2.93
C LEU A 8 -5.88 -6.00 -1.67
N VAL A 9 -6.97 -6.74 -1.52
CA VAL A 9 -7.88 -6.61 -0.37
C VAL A 9 -7.81 -7.87 0.48
N GLY A 10 -7.44 -7.72 1.76
CA GLY A 10 -7.51 -8.79 2.75
C GLY A 10 -8.88 -8.81 3.46
N ALA A 11 -9.46 -9.99 3.62
CA ALA A 11 -10.67 -10.20 4.42
C ALA A 11 -10.57 -11.52 5.18
N LYS A 12 -10.95 -11.50 6.47
CA LYS A 12 -10.99 -12.70 7.32
C LYS A 12 -12.37 -13.39 7.27
N THR A 13 -13.42 -12.63 6.98
CA THR A 13 -14.80 -13.12 6.90
C THR A 13 -15.48 -12.66 5.62
N LEU A 14 -16.55 -13.36 5.22
CA LEU A 14 -17.35 -13.00 4.03
C LEU A 14 -17.91 -11.57 4.15
N MET A 15 -18.42 -11.21 5.33
CA MET A 15 -18.97 -9.87 5.57
C MET A 15 -17.92 -8.77 5.36
N GLN A 16 -16.65 -9.00 5.76
CA GLN A 16 -15.57 -8.04 5.49
C GLN A 16 -15.29 -7.91 4.00
N LEU A 17 -15.30 -9.03 3.27
CA LEU A 17 -15.13 -9.02 1.82
C LEU A 17 -16.24 -8.21 1.15
N GLU A 18 -17.51 -8.49 1.50
CA GLU A 18 -18.67 -7.75 0.98
C GLU A 18 -18.58 -6.26 1.31
N GLN A 19 -18.19 -5.90 2.53
CA GLN A 19 -18.00 -4.50 2.92
C GLN A 19 -16.88 -3.82 2.12
N ASN A 20 -15.74 -4.50 1.92
CA ASN A 20 -14.64 -3.94 1.14
C ASN A 20 -15.04 -3.74 -0.33
N LEU A 21 -15.82 -4.64 -0.91
CA LEU A 21 -16.30 -4.53 -2.29
C LEU A 21 -17.26 -3.35 -2.51
N LYS A 22 -18.03 -2.95 -1.49
CA LYS A 22 -18.86 -1.73 -1.55
C LYS A 22 -18.05 -0.45 -1.77
N ALA A 23 -16.73 -0.45 -1.51
CA ALA A 23 -15.88 0.69 -1.80
C ALA A 23 -15.92 1.09 -3.29
N LEU A 24 -16.16 0.13 -4.20
CA LEU A 24 -16.25 0.38 -5.63
C LEU A 24 -17.41 1.32 -6.00
N GLU A 25 -18.51 1.29 -5.24
CA GLU A 25 -19.68 2.16 -5.46
C GLU A 25 -19.40 3.64 -5.09
N VAL A 26 -18.36 3.89 -4.30
CA VAL A 26 -18.01 5.22 -3.80
C VAL A 26 -16.92 5.87 -4.64
N VAL A 27 -16.19 5.11 -5.48
CA VAL A 27 -15.09 5.62 -6.30
C VAL A 27 -15.51 6.84 -7.13
N GLY A 28 -16.67 6.76 -7.80
CA GLY A 28 -17.20 7.86 -8.61
C GLY A 28 -17.66 9.09 -7.81
N LYS A 29 -17.78 8.97 -6.49
CA LYS A 29 -18.21 10.06 -5.59
C LYS A 29 -17.03 10.84 -5.00
N ILE A 30 -15.80 10.33 -5.13
CA ILE A 30 -14.59 11.01 -4.66
C ILE A 30 -14.18 12.09 -5.68
N THR A 31 -14.88 13.22 -5.62
CA THR A 31 -14.55 14.40 -6.43
C THR A 31 -13.23 15.03 -5.96
N PRO A 32 -12.60 15.90 -6.76
CA PRO A 32 -11.37 16.60 -6.34
C PRO A 32 -11.55 17.39 -5.05
N GLU A 33 -12.71 17.99 -4.83
CA GLU A 33 -13.05 18.73 -3.60
C GLU A 33 -13.13 17.78 -2.38
N VAL A 34 -13.84 16.66 -2.52
CA VAL A 34 -13.94 15.65 -1.45
C VAL A 34 -12.56 15.08 -1.13
N LYS A 35 -11.76 14.79 -2.15
CA LYS A 35 -10.38 14.32 -1.98
C LYS A 35 -9.53 15.36 -1.24
N SER A 36 -9.58 16.63 -1.64
CA SER A 36 -8.83 17.70 -0.98
C SER A 36 -9.22 17.87 0.49
N LYS A 37 -10.50 17.67 0.82
CA LYS A 37 -10.97 17.69 2.22
C LYS A 37 -10.42 16.53 3.03
N ILE A 38 -10.36 15.32 2.45
CA ILE A 38 -9.76 14.15 3.08
C ILE A 38 -8.27 14.39 3.33
N ASP A 39 -7.54 14.88 2.32
CA ASP A 39 -6.10 15.13 2.40
C ASP A 39 -5.77 16.21 3.46
N ALA A 40 -6.64 17.20 3.66
CA ALA A 40 -6.50 18.21 4.69
C ALA A 40 -6.78 17.68 6.11
N LEU A 41 -7.73 16.75 6.25
CA LEU A 41 -8.07 16.13 7.54
C LEU A 41 -7.05 15.08 7.97
N MET A 42 -6.50 14.34 7.01
CA MET A 42 -5.52 13.28 7.24
C MET A 42 -4.30 13.48 6.33
N PRO A 43 -3.41 14.42 6.67
CA PRO A 43 -2.19 14.64 5.91
C PRO A 43 -1.32 13.37 5.97
N PHE A 44 -1.17 12.72 4.83
CA PHE A 44 -0.32 11.53 4.69
C PHE A 44 1.00 11.90 4.05
N VAL A 45 2.10 11.69 4.77
CA VAL A 45 3.47 11.78 4.24
C VAL A 45 4.01 10.35 4.17
N PRO A 46 4.27 9.80 2.96
CA PRO A 46 4.87 8.49 2.82
C PRO A 46 6.19 8.43 3.58
N GLN A 47 6.33 7.46 4.48
CA GLN A 47 7.61 7.18 5.12
C GLN A 47 8.37 6.21 4.25
N LEU A 48 9.66 6.48 4.05
CA LEU A 48 10.56 5.50 3.46
C LEU A 48 10.59 4.28 4.38
N ASP A 49 10.52 3.09 3.79
CA ASP A 49 10.68 1.84 4.49
C ASP A 49 12.03 1.85 5.23
N CYS A 50 11.97 1.93 6.56
CA CYS A 50 13.16 1.72 7.35
C CYS A 50 13.49 0.23 7.31
N THR A 51 14.76 -0.10 7.08
CA THR A 51 15.25 -1.47 7.19
C THR A 51 15.02 -1.95 8.62
N ASP A 52 13.92 -2.66 8.85
CA ASP A 52 13.62 -3.23 10.16
C ASP A 52 14.49 -4.47 10.43
N GLN A 53 14.69 -4.82 11.70
CA GLN A 53 15.47 -5.99 12.12
C GLN A 53 15.00 -7.27 11.42
N THR A 54 13.70 -7.38 11.12
CA THR A 54 13.15 -8.52 10.38
C THR A 54 13.62 -8.58 8.93
N VAL A 55 13.82 -7.44 8.26
CA VAL A 55 14.42 -7.38 6.92
C VAL A 55 15.85 -7.90 6.99
N ILE A 56 16.64 -7.46 7.98
CA ILE A 56 18.03 -7.88 8.19
C ILE A 56 18.12 -9.40 8.43
N MET A 57 17.26 -9.94 9.29
CA MET A 57 17.22 -11.38 9.58
C MET A 57 16.86 -12.19 8.34
N ARG A 58 15.85 -11.77 7.58
CA ARG A 58 15.44 -12.45 6.34
C ARG A 58 16.55 -12.40 5.29
N SER A 59 17.20 -11.26 5.09
CA SER A 59 18.35 -11.13 4.18
C SER A 59 19.53 -12.03 4.57
N ARG A 60 19.74 -12.25 5.88
CA ARG A 60 20.85 -13.08 6.38
C ARG A 60 20.61 -14.58 6.20
N TYR A 61 19.38 -15.06 6.43
CA TYR A 61 19.10 -16.49 6.57
C TYR A 61 18.24 -17.09 5.46
N LEU A 62 17.39 -16.28 4.82
CA LEU A 62 16.38 -16.76 3.87
C LEU A 62 16.69 -16.37 2.42
N TRP A 63 17.68 -15.50 2.20
CA TRP A 63 18.06 -15.07 0.86
C TRP A 63 19.27 -15.88 0.34
N PRO A 64 19.28 -16.32 -0.94
CA PRO A 64 20.43 -16.99 -1.51
C PRO A 64 21.67 -16.09 -1.47
N LYS A 65 22.78 -16.59 -0.92
CA LYS A 65 24.04 -15.84 -0.86
C LYS A 65 24.54 -15.58 -2.28
N GLY A 66 24.50 -14.32 -2.72
CA GLY A 66 25.02 -13.88 -4.02
C GLY A 66 24.06 -13.03 -4.84
N LEU A 67 22.78 -12.93 -4.48
CA LEU A 67 21.84 -12.05 -5.17
C LEU A 67 21.59 -10.79 -4.32
N ALA A 68 22.47 -9.79 -4.42
CA ALA A 68 22.17 -8.47 -3.89
C ALA A 68 21.10 -7.83 -4.79
N LEU A 69 19.82 -8.04 -4.44
CA LEU A 69 18.79 -7.10 -4.88
C LEU A 69 19.08 -5.80 -4.13
N VAL A 70 19.82 -4.90 -4.78
CA VAL A 70 19.68 -3.49 -4.48
C VAL A 70 18.21 -3.22 -4.76
N VAL A 71 17.39 -3.13 -3.70
CA VAL A 71 16.05 -2.56 -3.82
C VAL A 71 16.27 -1.06 -4.02
N THR A 72 16.73 -0.68 -5.20
CA THR A 72 16.52 0.68 -5.68
C THR A 72 15.02 0.73 -5.97
N THR A 73 14.25 1.28 -5.05
CA THR A 73 12.90 1.73 -5.37
C THR A 73 13.01 2.66 -6.59
N PRO A 74 12.45 2.31 -7.76
CA PRO A 74 12.22 3.32 -8.77
C PRO A 74 11.06 4.17 -8.25
N LEU A 75 11.32 5.45 -8.02
CA LEU A 75 10.28 6.46 -7.89
C LEU A 75 9.49 6.48 -9.21
N PHE A 76 8.33 5.82 -9.24
CA PHE A 76 7.23 6.08 -10.18
C PHE A 76 5.90 5.87 -9.44
#